data_AF-A0A1W6L9N6-F1
#
_entry.id   AF-A0A1W6L9N6-F1
#
_cell.length_a   1.000
_cell.length_b   1.000
_cell.length_c   1.000
_cell.angle_alpha   90.00
_cell.angle_beta   90.00
_cell.angle_gamma   90.00
#
_symmetry.space_group_name_H-M   'P 1'
#
loop_
_entity.id
_entity.type
_entity.pdbx_description
1 polymer ?
#
loop_
_entity_poly.entity_id
_entity_poly.type
_entity_poly.pdbx_seq_one_letter_code
_entity_poly.pdbx_strand_id
1 'polypeptide(L)'
;MQVLNGLLRAWGYDDEDFVIQEEHSEELASLFGLSGGVVKVSRRSTGEYRMYATGIESAWISSLLLDLARGYLADAPETAPAPLVDVPLDARRAWSIR
;
A
#
# COMPACT_ATOMS: atom_id res chain seq x y z
N MET A 1 1.07 -7.66 15.11
CA MET A 1 1.01 -6.24 14.70
C MET A 1 1.75 -5.27 15.62
N GLN A 2 1.61 -5.34 16.95
CA GLN A 2 2.23 -4.35 17.88
C GLN A 2 3.74 -4.09 17.67
N VAL A 3 4.53 -5.12 17.33
CA VAL A 3 5.97 -4.97 17.03
C VAL A 3 6.21 -4.10 15.79
N LEU A 4 5.44 -4.28 14.72
CA LEU A 4 5.56 -3.49 13.50
C LEU A 4 5.15 -2.04 13.74
N ASN A 5 4.07 -1.80 14.47
CA ASN A 5 3.66 -0.45 14.86
C ASN A 5 4.77 0.27 15.67
N GLY A 6 5.41 -0.44 16.60
CA GLY A 6 6.57 0.09 17.33
C GLY A 6 7.74 0.43 16.42
N LEU A 7 8.04 -0.41 15.43
CA LEU A 7 9.10 -0.16 14.44
C LEU A 7 8.80 1.04 13.54
N LEU A 8 7.57 1.15 13.04
CA LEU A 8 7.13 2.28 12.21
C LEU A 8 7.32 3.61 12.96
N ARG A 9 6.86 3.68 14.21
CA ARG A 9 7.07 4.87 15.07
C ARG A 9 8.54 5.14 15.32
N ALA A 10 9.35 4.11 15.57
CA ALA A 10 10.80 4.27 15.77
C ALA A 10 11.52 4.81 14.52
N TRP A 11 10.97 4.57 13.34
CA TRP A 11 11.47 5.09 12.06
C TRP A 11 10.89 6.45 11.67
N GLY A 12 10.07 7.06 12.55
CA GLY A 12 9.49 8.39 12.34
C GLY A 12 8.17 8.40 11.56
N TYR A 13 7.60 7.24 11.27
CA TYR A 13 6.28 7.13 10.65
C TYR A 13 5.15 7.22 11.67
N ASP A 14 4.02 7.82 11.26
CA ASP A 14 2.75 7.65 11.96
C ASP A 14 2.20 6.25 11.66
N ASP A 15 2.08 5.40 12.70
CA ASP A 15 1.62 4.03 12.51
C ASP A 15 0.13 3.92 12.13
N GLU A 16 -0.68 4.94 12.42
CA GLU A 16 -2.10 5.01 12.03
C GLU A 16 -2.29 5.38 10.54
N ASP A 17 -1.24 5.87 9.89
CA ASP A 17 -1.21 6.13 8.45
C ASP A 17 -1.03 4.83 7.64
N PHE A 18 -0.59 3.75 8.29
CA PHE A 18 -0.41 2.45 7.66
C PHE A 18 -1.62 1.54 7.89
N VAL A 19 -2.12 0.96 6.80
CA VAL A 19 -3.19 -0.04 6.82
C VAL A 19 -2.65 -1.36 6.33
N ILE A 20 -2.79 -2.39 7.15
CA ILE A 20 -2.28 -3.74 6.88
C ILE A 20 -3.48 -4.67 6.78
N GLN A 21 -3.70 -5.20 5.58
CA GLN A 21 -4.80 -6.10 5.26
C GLN A 21 -4.22 -7.45 4.88
N GLU A 22 -4.52 -8.46 5.68
CA GLU A 22 -4.19 -9.83 5.33
C GLU A 22 -5.32 -10.42 4.49
N GLU A 23 -4.99 -10.92 3.31
CA GLU A 23 -5.91 -11.62 2.43
C GLU A 23 -5.49 -13.09 2.35
N HIS A 24 -6.23 -13.90 3.10
CA HIS A 24 -6.08 -15.36 3.13
C HIS A 24 -7.10 -15.98 2.18
N SER A 25 -7.05 -15.60 0.90
CA SER A 25 -7.85 -16.22 -0.13
C SER A 25 -7.13 -17.45 -0.67
N GLU A 26 -7.74 -18.63 -0.51
CA GLU A 26 -7.24 -19.87 -1.11
C GLU A 26 -7.13 -19.77 -2.65
N GLU A 27 -8.00 -18.97 -3.27
CA GLU A 27 -7.99 -18.72 -4.71
C GLU A 27 -6.77 -17.90 -5.14
N LEU A 28 -6.44 -16.82 -4.42
CA LEU A 28 -5.22 -16.04 -4.69
C LEU A 28 -3.96 -16.86 -4.40
N ALA A 29 -3.96 -17.63 -3.31
CA ALA A 29 -2.84 -18.51 -2.98
C ALA A 29 -2.59 -19.52 -4.11
N SER A 30 -3.64 -20.13 -4.65
CA SER A 30 -3.58 -21.05 -5.80
C SER A 30 -3.09 -20.36 -7.08
N LEU A 31 -3.64 -19.19 -7.42
CA LEU A 31 -3.27 -18.42 -8.62
C LEU A 31 -1.79 -18.01 -8.64
N PHE A 32 -1.24 -17.65 -7.48
CA PHE A 32 0.15 -17.20 -7.35
C PHE A 32 1.12 -18.30 -6.90
N GLY A 33 0.66 -19.55 -6.77
CA GLY A 33 1.48 -20.67 -6.31
C GLY A 33 2.05 -20.45 -4.89
N LEU A 34 1.37 -19.66 -4.07
CA LEU A 34 1.80 -19.34 -2.72
C LEU A 34 1.33 -20.44 -1.76
N SER A 35 2.22 -20.86 -0.86
CA SER A 35 1.87 -21.78 0.23
C SER A 35 1.06 -21.11 1.36
N GLY A 36 0.81 -19.80 1.25
CA GLY A 36 0.01 -19.01 2.18
C GLY A 36 -0.68 -17.84 1.46
N GLY A 37 -1.19 -16.89 2.22
CA GLY A 37 -1.92 -15.73 1.67
C GLY A 37 -1.02 -14.60 1.18
N VAL A 38 -1.63 -13.42 1.06
CA VAL A 38 -0.93 -12.16 0.79
C VAL A 38 -1.26 -11.13 1.87
N VAL A 39 -0.33 -10.23 2.14
CA VAL A 39 -0.54 -9.05 2.96
C VAL A 39 -0.39 -7.83 2.08
N LYS A 40 -1.43 -7.00 2.06
CA LYS A 40 -1.39 -5.67 1.47
C LYS A 40 -1.07 -4.66 2.57
N VAL A 41 0.01 -3.92 2.39
CA VAL A 41 0.37 -2.76 3.21
C VAL A 41 0.12 -1.51 2.39
N SER A 42 -0.73 -0.63 2.89
CA SER A 42 -1.07 0.64 2.23
C SER A 42 -0.73 1.82 3.14
N ARG A 43 -0.36 2.95 2.55
CA ARG A 43 -0.18 4.20 3.27
C ARG A 43 -1.27 5.19 2.87
N ARG A 44 -2.09 5.64 3.84
CA ARG A 44 -3.30 6.43 3.56
C ARG A 44 -2.96 7.78 2.95
N SER A 45 -1.94 8.46 3.50
CA SER A 45 -1.52 9.80 3.07
C SER A 45 -1.03 9.88 1.62
N THR A 46 -0.45 8.80 1.10
CA THR A 46 0.11 8.75 -0.26
C THR A 46 -0.75 7.97 -1.25
N GLY A 47 -1.64 7.10 -0.74
CA GLY A 47 -2.38 6.15 -1.56
C GLY A 47 -1.53 5.00 -2.11
N GLU A 48 -0.22 4.96 -1.82
CA GLU A 48 0.65 3.87 -2.22
C GLU A 48 0.31 2.58 -1.47
N TYR A 49 0.49 1.44 -2.13
CA TYR A 49 0.40 0.13 -1.49
C TYR A 49 1.41 -0.86 -2.07
N ARG A 50 1.73 -1.88 -1.27
CA ARG A 50 2.54 -3.03 -1.65
C ARG A 50 1.92 -4.32 -1.16
N MET A 51 2.19 -5.39 -1.88
CA MET A 51 1.72 -6.74 -1.55
C MET A 51 2.89 -7.65 -1.27
N TYR A 52 2.77 -8.48 -0.24
CA TYR A 52 3.78 -9.42 0.21
C TYR A 52 3.16 -10.80 0.42
N ALA A 53 3.84 -11.87 0.00
CA ALA A 53 3.37 -13.23 0.25
C ALA A 53 3.58 -13.63 1.72
N THR A 54 2.65 -14.38 2.33
CA THR A 54 2.71 -14.83 3.74
C THR A 54 2.91 -16.34 3.93
N GLY A 55 3.36 -17.05 2.90
CA GLY A 55 3.62 -18.49 2.95
C GLY A 55 4.71 -18.94 3.93
N ILE A 56 4.97 -20.24 3.97
CA ILE A 56 6.03 -20.86 4.78
C ILE A 56 7.37 -20.16 4.45
N GLU A 57 8.13 -19.77 5.48
CA GLU A 57 9.37 -18.97 5.39
C GLU A 57 9.19 -17.51 4.92
N SER A 58 7.97 -16.99 4.88
CA SER A 58 7.75 -15.59 4.53
C SER A 58 8.44 -14.63 5.51
N ALA A 59 9.38 -13.85 4.96
CA ALA A 59 10.01 -12.71 5.62
C ALA A 59 9.34 -11.39 5.24
N TRP A 60 8.00 -11.37 5.08
CA TRP A 60 7.29 -10.19 4.55
C TRP A 60 7.53 -8.91 5.36
N ILE A 61 7.66 -9.02 6.69
CA ILE A 61 7.99 -7.87 7.54
C ILE A 61 9.38 -7.34 7.20
N SER A 62 10.37 -8.20 7.01
CA SER A 62 11.73 -7.80 6.61
C SER A 62 11.74 -7.17 5.22
N SER A 63 10.96 -7.70 4.28
CA SER A 63 10.78 -7.11 2.95
C SER A 63 10.12 -5.74 3.00
N LEU A 64 9.11 -5.55 3.86
CA LEU A 64 8.48 -4.26 4.11
C LEU A 64 9.50 -3.25 4.66
N LEU A 65 10.28 -3.62 5.67
CA LEU A 65 11.31 -2.74 6.24
C LEU A 65 12.37 -2.36 5.20
N LEU A 66 12.77 -3.30 4.35
CA LEU A 66 13.71 -3.03 3.26
C LEU A 66 13.12 -2.10 2.20
N ASP A 67 11.82 -2.24 1.91
CA ASP A 67 11.11 -1.34 1.00
C ASP A 67 11.02 0.08 1.55
N LEU A 68 10.67 0.23 2.83
CA LEU A 68 10.68 1.51 3.54
C LEU A 68 12.07 2.15 3.52
N ALA A 69 13.12 1.37 3.78
CA ALA A 69 14.51 1.83 3.72
C ALA A 69 14.94 2.27 2.31
N ARG A 70 14.27 1.77 1.26
CA ARG A 70 14.48 2.16 -0.14
C ARG A 70 13.61 3.35 -0.58
N GLY A 71 12.78 3.88 0.31
CA GLY A 71 11.89 5.00 0.02
C GLY A 71 10.55 4.61 -0.62
N TYR A 72 10.19 3.33 -0.61
CA TYR A 72 8.82 2.93 -0.97
C TYR A 72 7.88 3.15 0.20
N LEU A 73 6.62 3.53 -0.06
CA LEU A 73 5.68 3.97 0.98
C LEU A 73 6.24 5.19 1.77
N ALA A 74 7.24 5.89 1.21
CA ALA A 74 7.78 7.12 1.78
C ALA A 74 6.78 8.26 1.65
N ASP A 75 7.12 9.42 2.22
CA ASP A 75 6.29 10.60 2.08
C ASP A 75 6.07 10.89 0.59
N ALA A 76 4.84 11.31 0.25
CA ALA A 76 4.59 11.80 -1.09
C ALA A 76 5.62 12.89 -1.39
N PRO A 77 6.31 12.84 -2.54
CA PRO A 77 7.19 13.93 -2.91
C PRO A 77 6.39 15.22 -2.81
N GLU A 78 6.95 16.26 -2.19
CA GLU A 78 6.29 17.57 -2.04
C GLU A 78 5.82 18.17 -3.39
N THR A 79 6.38 17.66 -4.49
CA THR A 79 6.09 18.00 -5.88
C THR A 79 5.32 16.95 -6.67
N ALA A 80 4.81 15.89 -6.02
CA ALA A 80 3.96 14.92 -6.69
C ALA A 80 2.71 15.65 -7.22
N PRO A 81 2.39 15.53 -8.53
CA PRO A 81 1.15 16.09 -9.04
C PRO A 81 -0.01 15.50 -8.23
N ALA A 82 -0.97 16.34 -7.86
CA ALA A 82 -2.14 15.91 -7.11
C ALA A 82 -2.68 14.61 -7.72
N PRO A 83 -2.99 13.58 -6.89
CA PRO A 83 -3.50 12.32 -7.40
C PRO A 83 -4.64 12.63 -8.36
N LEU A 84 -4.63 11.97 -9.53
CA LEU A 84 -5.69 12.11 -10.51
C LEU A 84 -6.98 11.64 -9.84
N VAL A 85 -7.70 12.57 -9.23
CA VAL A 85 -9.07 12.37 -8.82
C VAL A 85 -9.80 12.05 -10.12
N ASP A 86 -10.37 10.85 -10.21
CA ASP A 86 -11.26 10.46 -11.31
C ASP A 86 -12.46 11.42 -11.30
N VAL A 87 -12.30 12.57 -11.95
CA VAL A 87 -13.39 13.50 -12.20
C VAL A 87 -14.36 12.76 -13.13
N PRO A 88 -15.62 12.53 -12.72
CA PRO A 88 -16.59 11.85 -13.55
C PRO A 88 -16.68 12.53 -14.92
N LEU A 89 -16.67 11.73 -15.98
CA LEU A 89 -16.61 12.14 -17.39
C LEU A 89 -17.79 13.05 -17.82
N ASP A 90 -18.80 13.22 -16.97
CA ASP A 90 -20.02 13.98 -17.26
C ASP A 90 -19.83 15.50 -17.25
N ALA A 91 -18.80 16.02 -16.58
CA ALA A 91 -18.60 17.47 -16.47
C ALA A 91 -18.08 18.14 -17.76
N ARG A 92 -17.57 17.37 -18.74
CA ARG A 92 -16.94 17.92 -19.96
C ARG A 92 -17.90 18.19 -21.12
N ARG A 93 -19.18 17.83 -21.02
CA ARG A 93 -20.17 18.05 -22.10
C ARG A 93 -20.96 19.37 -22.00
N ALA A 94 -20.80 20.15 -20.94
CA ALA A 94 -21.62 21.35 -20.71
C ALA A 94 -21.09 22.66 -21.36
N TRP A 95 -19.88 22.69 -21.93
CA TRP A 95 -19.26 23.92 -22.45
C TRP A 95 -18.88 23.87 -23.94
N SER A 96 -19.77 23.39 -24.80
CA SER A 96 -19.57 23.56 -26.23
C SER A 96 -20.85 23.87 -26.99
N ILE A 97 -21.60 24.89 -26.56
CA ILE A 97 -22.47 25.66 -27.46
C ILE A 97 -22.47 27.13 -27.01
N ARG A 98 -21.62 27.94 -27.64
CA ARG A 98 -21.92 29.35 -27.94
C ARG A 98 -21.35 29.68 -29.31
#